data_AF-A0A1Z4EML5-F1
#
_entry.id   AF-A0A1Z4EML5-F1
#
_cell.length_a   1.000
_cell.length_b   1.000
_cell.length_c   1.000
_cell.angle_alpha   90.00
_cell.angle_beta   90.00
_cell.angle_gamma   90.00
#
_symmetry.space_group_name_H-M   'P 1'
#
loop_
_entity.id
_entity.type
_entity.pdbx_description
1 polymer ?
#
loop_
_entity_poly.entity_id
_entity_poly.type
_entity_poly.pdbx_seq_one_letter_code
_entity_poly.pdbx_strand_id
1 'polypeptide(L)'
;MAEELRANPDVLSHVGNELANHGETLLALQQSCHGAAEGAQSGWVGSSAGALSGLLDRWATASTTHMGRFGDHSCGMHFAAVEFTEMERRNSTAVGKVGEAANGATQL
;
A
#
# COMPACT_ATOMS: atom_id res chain seq x y z
N MET A 1 0.05 -8.45 -30.45
CA MET A 1 0.41 -7.07 -30.06
C MET A 1 0.44 -7.09 -28.54
N ALA A 2 1.62 -7.16 -27.93
CA ALA A 2 1.71 -7.04 -26.48
C ALA A 2 1.51 -5.56 -26.14
N GLU A 3 0.54 -5.26 -25.27
CA GLU A 3 0.40 -3.94 -24.68
C GLU A 3 1.75 -3.56 -24.07
N GLU A 4 2.33 -2.42 -24.46
CA GLU A 4 3.60 -1.97 -23.90
C GLU A 4 3.39 -1.64 -22.42
N LEU A 5 3.85 -2.53 -21.54
CA LEU A 5 3.71 -2.37 -20.09
C LEU A 5 4.57 -1.19 -19.65
N ARG A 6 3.93 -0.04 -19.37
CA ARG A 6 4.58 1.15 -18.82
C ARG A 6 4.17 1.36 -17.37
N ALA A 7 5.16 1.45 -16.49
CA ALA A 7 4.93 1.89 -15.12
C ALA A 7 4.60 3.38 -15.10
N ASN A 8 3.59 3.76 -14.31
CA ASN A 8 3.21 5.15 -14.09
C ASN A 8 3.45 5.51 -12.62
N PRO A 9 4.54 6.25 -12.31
CA PRO A 9 4.87 6.64 -10.93
C PRO A 9 3.80 7.46 -10.21
N ASP A 10 3.05 8.29 -10.94
CA ASP A 10 1.98 9.10 -10.35
C ASP A 10 0.83 8.21 -9.88
N VAL A 11 0.47 7.21 -10.70
CA VAL A 11 -0.55 6.21 -10.34
C VAL A 11 -0.09 5.39 -9.15
N LEU A 12 1.18 4.95 -9.13
CA LEU A 12 1.73 4.20 -7.98
C LEU A 12 1.68 5.04 -6.69
N SER A 13 2.07 6.31 -6.75
CA SER A 13 2.00 7.23 -5.61
C SER A 13 0.56 7.46 -5.16
N HIS A 14 -0.37 7.61 -6.10
CA HIS A 14 -1.79 7.79 -5.83
C HIS A 14 -2.37 6.57 -5.12
N VAL A 15 -2.16 5.37 -5.67
CA VAL A 15 -2.63 4.11 -5.08
C VAL A 15 -1.99 3.88 -3.70
N GLY A 16 -0.72 4.24 -3.52
CA GLY A 16 -0.06 4.19 -2.22
C GLY A 16 -0.79 5.01 -1.14
N ASN A 17 -1.21 6.23 -1.49
CA ASN A 17 -2.01 7.09 -0.61
C ASN A 17 -3.42 6.52 -0.37
N GLU A 18 -4.09 6.02 -1.40
CA GLU A 18 -5.41 5.40 -1.26
C GLU A 18 -5.38 4.21 -0.30
N LEU A 19 -4.33 3.39 -0.40
CA LEU A 19 -4.15 2.24 0.49
C LEU A 19 -3.93 2.65 1.95
N ALA A 20 -3.11 3.69 2.19
CA ALA A 20 -2.90 4.21 3.53
C ALA A 20 -4.21 4.72 4.15
N ASN A 21 -4.94 5.55 3.39
CA ASN A 21 -6.24 6.10 3.83
C ASN A 21 -7.27 4.99 4.10
N HIS A 22 -7.31 3.97 3.24
CA HIS A 22 -8.21 2.83 3.43
C HIS A 22 -7.83 2.03 4.67
N GLY A 23 -6.53 1.81 4.92
CA GLY A 23 -6.02 1.20 6.14
C GLY A 23 -6.48 1.95 7.39
N GLU A 24 -6.30 3.26 7.44
CA GLU A 24 -6.73 4.09 8.58
C GLU A 24 -8.25 4.04 8.81
N THR A 25 -9.04 4.09 7.73
CA THR A 25 -10.50 3.97 7.80
C THR A 25 -10.91 2.62 8.38
N LEU A 26 -10.27 1.53 7.94
CA LEU A 26 -10.54 0.18 8.42
C LEU A 26 -10.14 0.02 9.89
N LEU A 27 -9.02 0.62 10.31
CA LEU A 27 -8.59 0.62 11.71
C LEU A 27 -9.63 1.27 12.62
N ALA A 28 -10.11 2.45 12.24
CA ALA A 28 -11.12 3.17 13.00
C ALA A 28 -12.42 2.35 13.14
N LEU A 29 -12.85 1.70 12.05
CA LEU A 29 -14.02 0.81 12.08
C LEU A 29 -13.80 -0.40 12.99
N GLN A 30 -12.62 -1.03 12.93
CA GLN A 30 -12.26 -2.15 13.79
C GLN A 30 -12.25 -1.75 15.27
N GLN A 31 -11.69 -0.59 15.62
CA GLN A 31 -11.70 -0.08 16.99
C GLN A 31 -13.12 0.19 17.49
N SER A 32 -13.98 0.77 16.65
CA SER A 32 -15.39 1.00 16.96
C SER A 32 -16.13 -0.31 17.23
N CYS A 33 -15.98 -1.29 16.35
CA CYS A 33 -16.59 -2.62 16.53
C CYS A 33 -16.04 -3.34 17.77
N HIS A 34 -14.76 -3.18 18.10
CA HIS A 34 -14.16 -3.75 19.30
C HIS A 34 -14.75 -3.14 20.56
N GLY A 35 -14.82 -1.81 20.64
CA GLY A 35 -15.44 -1.12 21.78
C GLY A 35 -16.92 -1.47 21.96
N ALA A 36 -17.67 -1.65 20.87
CA ALA A 36 -19.04 -2.14 20.95
C ALA A 36 -19.14 -3.56 21.53
N ALA A 37 -18.20 -4.44 21.18
CA ALA A 37 -18.15 -5.80 21.70
C ALA A 37 -17.74 -5.85 23.18
N GLU A 38 -16.76 -5.05 23.60
CA GLU A 38 -16.39 -4.87 25.00
C GLU A 38 -17.58 -4.34 25.82
N GLY A 39 -18.32 -3.36 25.30
CA GLY A 39 -19.54 -2.85 25.95
C GLY A 39 -20.61 -3.92 26.15
N ALA A 40 -20.71 -4.89 25.23
CA ALA A 40 -21.64 -6.01 25.34
C ALA A 40 -21.17 -7.14 26.27
N GLN A 41 -19.91 -7.11 26.73
CA GLN A 41 -19.28 -8.20 27.49
C GLN A 41 -20.04 -8.55 28.77
N SER A 42 -20.64 -7.56 29.44
CA SER A 42 -21.45 -7.76 30.65
C SER A 42 -22.66 -8.70 30.45
N GLY A 43 -23.14 -8.87 29.21
CA GLY A 43 -24.23 -9.77 28.87
C GLY A 43 -23.78 -11.18 28.50
N TRP A 44 -22.48 -11.45 28.44
CA TRP A 44 -21.95 -12.75 28.05
C TRP A 44 -21.85 -13.67 29.27
N VAL A 45 -22.38 -14.90 29.14
CA VAL A 45 -22.45 -15.84 30.25
C VAL A 45 -21.97 -17.23 29.87
N GLY A 46 -21.27 -17.90 30.79
CA GLY A 46 -20.86 -19.30 30.63
C GLY A 46 -19.85 -19.53 29.50
N SER A 47 -19.89 -20.72 28.91
CA SER A 47 -18.91 -21.16 27.89
C SER A 47 -18.90 -20.29 26.63
N SER A 48 -20.03 -19.64 26.28
CA SER A 48 -20.10 -18.74 25.13
C SER A 48 -19.34 -17.43 25.39
N ALA A 49 -19.26 -16.96 26.63
CA ALA A 49 -18.46 -15.78 26.97
C ALA A 49 -16.97 -16.00 26.66
N GLY A 50 -16.40 -17.11 27.10
CA GLY A 50 -15.01 -17.46 26.80
C GLY A 50 -14.76 -17.63 25.29
N ALA A 51 -15.72 -18.22 24.56
CA ALA A 51 -15.62 -18.36 23.11
C ALA A 51 -15.66 -17.01 22.39
N LEU A 52 -16.52 -16.08 22.82
CA LEU A 52 -16.63 -14.73 22.27
C LEU A 52 -15.38 -13.89 22.56
N SER A 53 -14.85 -13.95 23.79
CA SER A 53 -13.56 -13.31 24.10
C SER A 53 -12.44 -13.85 23.22
N GLY A 54 -12.32 -15.17 23.08
CA GLY A 54 -11.31 -15.76 22.19
C GLY A 54 -11.51 -15.40 20.71
N LEU A 55 -12.75 -15.16 20.26
CA LEU A 55 -13.02 -14.64 18.91
C LEU A 55 -12.54 -13.20 18.76
N LEU A 56 -12.77 -12.34 19.77
CA LEU A 56 -12.29 -10.95 19.75
C LEU A 56 -10.75 -10.88 19.72
N ASP A 57 -10.05 -11.71 20.50
CA ASP A 57 -8.58 -11.75 20.51
C ASP A 57 -8.01 -12.14 19.13
N ARG A 58 -8.61 -13.17 18.51
CA ARG A 58 -8.23 -13.59 17.16
C ARG A 58 -8.53 -12.52 16.12
N TRP A 59 -9.68 -11.86 16.24
CA TRP A 59 -10.04 -10.78 15.34
C TRP A 59 -9.13 -9.56 15.50
N ALA A 60 -8.73 -9.19 16.71
CA ALA A 60 -7.74 -8.14 16.96
C ALA A 60 -6.39 -8.48 16.31
N THR A 61 -5.92 -9.71 16.49
CA THR A 61 -4.67 -10.19 15.87
C THR A 61 -4.72 -10.14 14.34
N ALA A 62 -5.81 -10.63 13.74
CA ALA A 62 -6.00 -10.58 12.29
C ALA A 62 -6.09 -9.13 11.77
N SER A 63 -6.76 -8.26 12.53
CA SER A 63 -6.90 -6.84 12.21
C SER A 63 -5.56 -6.12 12.19
N THR A 64 -4.72 -6.30 13.21
CA THR A 64 -3.34 -5.77 13.23
C THR A 64 -2.51 -6.30 12.07
N THR A 65 -2.64 -7.59 11.75
CA THR A 65 -1.94 -8.20 10.61
C THR A 65 -2.36 -7.57 9.28
N HIS A 66 -3.65 -7.34 9.09
CA HIS A 66 -4.16 -6.66 7.90
C HIS A 66 -3.67 -5.21 7.81
N MET A 67 -3.62 -4.50 8.93
CA MET A 67 -3.08 -3.14 8.99
C MET A 67 -1.61 -3.07 8.54
N GLY A 68 -0.79 -4.00 9.04
CA GLY A 68 0.60 -4.13 8.61
C GLY A 68 0.72 -4.33 7.10
N ARG A 69 -0.13 -5.19 6.51
CA ARG A 69 -0.14 -5.43 5.06
C ARG A 69 -0.56 -4.20 4.25
N PHE A 70 -1.52 -3.41 4.72
CA PHE A 70 -1.88 -2.14 4.08
C PHE A 70 -0.71 -1.16 4.09
N GLY A 71 -0.03 -1.04 5.24
CA GLY A 71 1.17 -0.22 5.38
C GLY A 71 2.30 -0.67 4.45
N ASP A 72 2.66 -1.95 4.49
CA ASP A 72 3.71 -2.53 3.64
C ASP A 72 3.42 -2.31 2.15
N HIS A 73 2.17 -2.51 1.74
CA HIS A 73 1.80 -2.34 0.34
C HIS A 73 1.79 -0.86 -0.07
N SER A 74 1.29 0.05 0.77
CA SER A 74 1.36 1.50 0.56
C SER A 74 2.82 1.95 0.40
N CYS A 75 3.69 1.59 1.34
CA CYS A 75 5.13 1.88 1.27
C CYS A 75 5.76 1.30 0.00
N GLY A 76 5.43 0.06 -0.35
CA GLY A 76 5.91 -0.59 -1.57
C GLY A 76 5.53 0.18 -2.84
N MET A 77 4.30 0.72 -2.92
CA MET A 77 3.88 1.55 -4.05
C MET A 77 4.66 2.87 -4.13
N HIS A 78 4.88 3.53 -2.99
CA HIS A 78 5.69 4.76 -2.95
C HIS A 78 7.15 4.51 -3.33
N PHE A 79 7.76 3.43 -2.85
CA PHE A 79 9.13 3.08 -3.23
C PHE A 79 9.22 2.77 -4.73
N ALA A 80 8.28 1.99 -5.28
CA ALA A 80 8.24 1.70 -6.71
C ALA A 80 8.10 2.99 -7.53
N ALA A 81 7.24 3.93 -7.12
CA ALA A 81 7.09 5.21 -7.79
C ALA A 81 8.42 5.99 -7.88
N VAL A 82 9.16 6.05 -6.77
CA VAL A 82 10.48 6.71 -6.70
C VAL A 82 11.48 6.01 -7.61
N GLU A 83 11.55 4.67 -7.55
CA GLU A 83 12.48 3.89 -8.36
C GLU A 83 12.22 4.04 -9.87
N PHE A 84 10.95 3.96 -10.29
CA PHE A 84 10.58 4.14 -11.69
C PHE A 84 10.86 5.56 -12.19
N THR A 85 10.59 6.58 -11.37
CA THR A 85 10.90 7.98 -11.71
C THR A 85 12.40 8.19 -11.93
N GLU A 86 13.21 7.64 -11.03
CA GLU A 86 14.67 7.77 -11.12
C GLU A 86 15.24 6.98 -12.30
N MET A 87 14.68 5.79 -12.60
CA MET A 87 15.06 5.02 -13.77
C MET A 87 14.76 5.78 -15.07
N GLU A 88 13.56 6.37 -15.19
CA GLU A 88 13.18 7.16 -16.37
C GLU A 88 14.09 8.38 -16.55
N ARG A 89 14.42 9.07 -15.45
CA ARG A 89 15.37 10.20 -15.47
C ARG A 89 16.76 9.79 -15.95
N ARG A 90 17.26 8.63 -15.51
CA ARG A 90 18.56 8.10 -15.96
C ARG A 90 18.54 7.71 -17.43
N ASN A 91 17.49 7.02 -17.87
CA ASN A 91 17.33 6.58 -19.25
C ASN A 91 17.21 7.77 -20.21
N SER A 92 16.36 8.74 -19.91
CA SER A 92 16.22 9.97 -20.71
C SER A 92 17.54 10.74 -20.83
N THR A 93 18.30 10.85 -19.73
CA THR A 93 19.64 11.47 -19.75
C THR A 93 20.62 10.70 -20.65
N ALA A 94 20.63 9.36 -20.55
CA ALA A 94 21.52 8.53 -21.35
C ALA A 94 21.18 8.61 -22.84
N VAL A 95 19.89 8.54 -23.19
CA VAL A 95 19.40 8.68 -24.57
C VAL A 95 19.72 10.07 -25.13
N GLY A 96 19.54 11.13 -24.34
CA GLY A 96 19.90 12.50 -24.73
C GLY A 96 21.37 12.63 -25.14
N LYS A 97 22.28 12.09 -24.32
CA LYS A 97 23.73 12.09 -24.61
C LYS A 97 24.07 11.33 -25.89
N VAL A 98 23.42 10.20 -26.14
CA VAL A 98 23.61 9.43 -27.39
C VAL A 98 23.10 10.22 -28.60
N GLY A 99 21.95 10.88 -28.47
CA GLY A 99 21.41 11.75 -29.52
C GLY A 99 22.33 12.91 -29.86
N GLU A 100 22.88 13.58 -28.86
CA GLU A 100 23.87 14.66 -29.04
C GLU A 100 25.14 14.18 -29.75
N ALA A 101 25.68 13.04 -29.34
CA ALA A 101 26.87 12.45 -29.96
C ALA A 101 26.63 12.05 -31.43
N ALA A 102 25.48 11.45 -31.73
CA ALA A 102 25.11 11.07 -33.10
C ALA A 102 24.92 12.28 -34.02
N ASN A 103 24.34 13.37 -33.49
CA ASN A 103 24.14 14.59 -34.25
C ASN A 103 25.47 15.31 -34.54
N GLY A 104 26.39 15.34 -33.59
CA GLY A 104 27.75 15.87 -33.80
C GLY A 104 28.56 15.07 -34.83
N ALA A 105 28.40 13.75 -34.88
CA ALA A 105 29.05 12.89 -35.87
C ALA A 105 28.47 13.06 -37.30
N THR A 106 27.24 13.55 -37.44
CA THR A 106 26.59 13.77 -38.74
C THR A 106 26.92 15.14 -39.35
N GLN A 107 27.47 16.07 -38.55
CA GLN A 107 27.85 17.43 -38.97
C GLN A 107 29.32 17.57 -39.40
N LEU A 108 30.11 16.49 -39.38
CA LEU A 108 31.49 16.40 -39.88
C LEU A 108 31.54 15.69 -41.23
#